data_AF-A0A259ECH1-F1
#
_entry.id   AF-A0A259ECH1-F1
#
_cell.length_a   1.000
_cell.length_b   1.000
_cell.length_c   1.000
_cell.angle_alpha   90.00
_cell.angle_beta   90.00
_cell.angle_gamma   90.00
#
_symmetry.space_group_name_H-M   'P 1'
#
loop_
_entity.id
_entity.type
_entity.pdbx_description
1 polymer ?
#
loop_
_entity_poly.entity_id
_entity_poly.type
_entity_poly.pdbx_seq_one_letter_code
_entity_poly.pdbx_strand_id
1 'polypeptide(L)'
;MNGSEIVISFTGTNDAADVANWTIGLGLPMPQIFAAVDYYFACKAAHPGANITFTGHSLGGGLASLMAVYFDKQATVFDEAPFQVAALNPLVTDAVGVYMIAKGYVDGSFADYLLSAGTLVLTREANVTHYYVEGEALNYPRYSFDTLVGTEYVFLMGSSTADPVERHSMALMTAMQYSSAFHDVIKKLPDLVTQLLDDKNLYAADARDEIKEDLLRKLLRHQFGVTGSFAADAMLDRFTSDLQKVAQDGGFTLTNTHITNTLVAF
;
A
#
# COMPACT_ATOMS: atom_id res chain seq x y z
N MET A 1 10.92 0.42 -19.33
CA MET A 1 9.47 0.57 -19.53
C MET A 1 9.19 0.39 -21.00
N ASN A 2 8.48 -0.67 -21.38
CA ASN A 2 7.95 -0.77 -22.74
C ASN A 2 6.78 0.21 -22.84
N GLY A 3 6.74 1.06 -23.87
CA GLY A 3 5.77 2.16 -24.00
C GLY A 3 4.29 1.73 -24.17
N SER A 4 3.96 0.48 -23.88
CA SER A 4 2.62 -0.11 -23.96
C SER A 4 1.99 -0.40 -22.60
N GLU A 5 2.69 -0.15 -21.49
CA GLU A 5 2.19 -0.40 -20.12
C GLU A 5 2.08 0.92 -19.35
N ILE A 6 0.91 1.17 -18.77
CA ILE A 6 0.64 2.33 -17.93
C ILE A 6 0.13 1.82 -16.58
N VAL A 7 0.82 2.20 -15.51
CA VAL A 7 0.38 1.91 -14.15
C VAL A 7 -0.20 3.19 -13.54
N ILE A 8 -1.47 3.16 -13.19
CA ILE A 8 -2.17 4.25 -12.49
C ILE A 8 -2.07 4.00 -10.99
N SER A 9 -1.40 4.90 -10.28
CA SER A 9 -1.28 4.84 -8.82
C SER A 9 -2.20 5.85 -8.15
N PHE A 10 -3.11 5.38 -7.30
CA PHE A 10 -3.93 6.27 -6.47
C PHE A 10 -3.27 6.46 -5.10
N THR A 11 -3.25 7.70 -4.62
CA THR A 11 -2.71 8.02 -3.29
C THR A 11 -3.67 7.58 -2.19
N GLY A 12 -3.09 7.17 -1.05
CA GLY A 12 -3.82 7.03 0.21
C GLY A 12 -4.18 8.38 0.84
N THR A 13 -4.62 8.35 2.09
CA THR A 13 -4.91 9.55 2.89
C THR A 13 -3.64 10.24 3.35
N ASN A 14 -3.66 11.57 3.45
CA ASN A 14 -2.55 12.35 4.00
C ASN A 14 -2.54 12.40 5.54
N ASP A 15 -3.53 11.82 6.21
CA ASP A 15 -3.67 11.77 7.67
C ASP A 15 -4.03 10.33 8.08
N ALA A 16 -3.06 9.64 8.67
CA ALA A 16 -3.19 8.25 9.11
C ALA A 16 -4.07 8.11 10.37
N ALA A 17 -4.18 9.16 11.19
CA ALA A 17 -5.06 9.15 12.37
C ALA A 17 -6.54 9.25 11.95
N ASP A 18 -6.82 9.90 10.83
CA ASP A 18 -8.15 9.91 10.21
C ASP A 18 -8.54 8.56 9.61
N VAL A 19 -7.61 7.66 9.26
CA VAL A 19 -7.89 6.36 8.61
C VAL A 19 -8.77 5.45 9.46
N ALA A 20 -8.70 5.56 10.80
CA ALA A 20 -9.61 4.84 11.71
C ALA A 20 -11.05 5.36 11.69
N ASN A 21 -11.26 6.59 11.20
CA ASN A 21 -12.56 7.27 11.15
C ASN A 21 -13.25 7.15 9.77
N TRP A 22 -12.74 6.30 8.89
CA TRP A 22 -13.19 6.28 7.52
C TRP A 22 -14.41 5.38 7.31
N THR A 23 -15.49 6.04 6.95
CA THR A 23 -16.75 5.52 6.42
C THR A 23 -16.61 4.82 5.05
N ILE A 24 -15.41 4.39 4.67
CA ILE A 24 -15.10 3.67 3.43
C ILE A 24 -16.05 2.48 3.19
N GLY A 25 -16.36 1.73 4.25
CA GLY A 25 -17.25 0.57 4.19
C GLY A 25 -18.74 0.90 4.10
N LEU A 26 -19.14 2.17 4.09
CA LEU A 26 -20.56 2.54 3.99
C LEU A 26 -21.14 2.37 2.59
N GLY A 27 -20.30 2.12 1.58
CA GLY A 27 -20.75 1.88 0.21
C GLY A 27 -21.55 3.05 -0.36
N LEU A 28 -21.14 4.29 -0.07
CA LEU A 28 -21.81 5.49 -0.60
C LEU A 28 -21.00 6.10 -1.76
N PRO A 29 -21.64 6.83 -2.68
CA PRO A 29 -20.92 7.58 -3.70
C PRO A 29 -19.98 8.61 -3.05
N MET A 30 -18.72 8.65 -3.47
CA MET A 30 -17.71 9.57 -2.93
C MET A 30 -16.98 10.33 -4.05
N PRO A 31 -16.60 11.60 -3.85
CA PRO A 31 -15.85 12.38 -4.82
C PRO A 31 -14.59 11.69 -5.35
N GLN A 32 -13.89 10.93 -4.51
CA GLN A 32 -12.66 10.21 -4.86
C GLN A 32 -12.91 9.11 -5.90
N ILE A 33 -14.09 8.45 -5.89
CA ILE A 33 -14.45 7.45 -6.90
C ILE A 33 -14.56 8.12 -8.28
N PHE A 34 -15.24 9.28 -8.35
CA PHE A 34 -15.39 10.02 -9.60
C PHE A 34 -14.05 10.60 -10.09
N ALA A 35 -13.19 11.06 -9.19
CA ALA A 35 -11.84 11.50 -9.52
C ALA A 35 -10.98 10.35 -10.07
N ALA A 36 -11.10 9.13 -9.53
CA ALA A 36 -10.41 7.95 -10.04
C ALA A 36 -10.88 7.59 -11.46
N VAL A 37 -12.19 7.70 -11.73
CA VAL A 37 -12.77 7.53 -13.07
C VAL A 37 -12.22 8.58 -14.04
N ASP A 38 -12.25 9.87 -13.68
CA ASP A 38 -11.68 10.95 -14.48
C ASP A 38 -10.20 10.68 -14.82
N TYR A 39 -9.41 10.23 -13.85
CA TYR A 39 -7.99 9.96 -14.05
C TYR A 39 -7.75 8.75 -14.97
N TYR A 40 -8.53 7.67 -14.83
CA TYR A 40 -8.49 6.54 -15.76
C TYR A 40 -8.76 6.97 -17.20
N PHE A 41 -9.81 7.75 -17.44
CA PHE A 41 -10.16 8.21 -18.79
C PHE A 41 -9.13 9.20 -19.36
N ALA A 42 -8.55 10.07 -18.52
CA ALA A 42 -7.45 10.95 -18.93
C ALA A 42 -6.23 10.14 -19.39
N CYS A 43 -5.81 9.13 -18.62
CA CYS A 43 -4.71 8.24 -18.99
C CYS A 43 -5.02 7.44 -20.25
N LYS A 44 -6.22 6.87 -20.37
CA LYS A 44 -6.68 6.12 -21.54
C LYS A 44 -6.66 6.97 -22.82
N ALA A 45 -7.04 8.25 -22.72
CA ALA A 45 -6.99 9.19 -23.83
C ALA A 45 -5.55 9.59 -24.21
N ALA A 46 -4.69 9.81 -23.21
CA ALA A 46 -3.28 10.17 -23.42
C ALA A 46 -2.42 9.00 -23.95
N HIS A 47 -2.83 7.76 -23.67
CA HIS A 47 -2.12 6.54 -24.05
C HIS A 47 -3.05 5.53 -24.76
N PRO A 48 -3.55 5.85 -25.98
CA PRO A 48 -4.46 4.95 -26.69
C PRO A 48 -3.82 3.57 -26.94
N GLY A 49 -4.54 2.51 -26.60
CA GLY A 49 -4.08 1.13 -26.78
C GLY A 49 -3.07 0.64 -25.74
N ALA A 50 -2.71 1.45 -24.75
CA ALA A 50 -1.88 1.00 -23.64
C ALA A 50 -2.64 -0.01 -22.76
N ASN A 51 -1.89 -0.99 -22.24
CA ASN A 51 -2.36 -1.85 -21.17
C ASN A 51 -2.30 -1.08 -19.85
N ILE A 52 -3.46 -0.67 -19.34
CA ILE A 52 -3.58 0.07 -18.08
C ILE A 52 -3.78 -0.92 -16.92
N THR A 53 -2.97 -0.79 -15.87
CA THR A 53 -3.15 -1.49 -14.60
C THR A 53 -3.23 -0.47 -13.45
N PHE A 54 -3.73 -0.91 -12.30
CA PHE A 54 -3.91 -0.04 -11.13
C PHE A 54 -3.04 -0.48 -9.96
N THR A 55 -2.68 0.50 -9.13
CA THR A 55 -2.01 0.27 -7.84
C THR A 55 -2.39 1.34 -6.83
N GLY A 56 -2.20 1.06 -5.56
CA GLY A 56 -2.40 2.03 -4.49
C GLY A 56 -2.25 1.42 -3.12
N HIS A 57 -2.17 2.29 -2.11
CA HIS A 57 -2.10 1.92 -0.70
C HIS A 57 -3.30 2.48 0.07
N SER A 58 -3.77 1.79 1.11
CA SER A 58 -4.85 2.30 1.97
C SER A 58 -6.10 2.63 1.14
N LEU A 59 -6.63 3.85 1.25
CA LEU A 59 -7.67 4.37 0.35
C LEU A 59 -7.35 4.16 -1.13
N GLY A 60 -6.13 4.51 -1.53
CA GLY A 60 -5.70 4.40 -2.91
C GLY A 60 -5.74 2.96 -3.40
N GLY A 61 -5.47 2.00 -2.51
CA GLY A 61 -5.64 0.57 -2.77
C GLY A 61 -7.10 0.21 -3.07
N GLY A 62 -8.03 0.66 -2.22
CA GLY A 62 -9.47 0.43 -2.43
C GLY A 62 -10.02 1.10 -3.70
N LEU A 63 -9.52 2.28 -4.05
CA LEU A 63 -9.84 2.93 -5.33
C LEU A 63 -9.26 2.14 -6.52
N ALA A 64 -8.02 1.68 -6.41
CA ALA A 64 -7.36 0.89 -7.45
C ALA A 64 -8.11 -0.42 -7.72
N SER A 65 -8.50 -1.15 -6.67
CA SER A 65 -9.26 -2.39 -6.81
C SER A 65 -10.69 -2.15 -7.32
N LEU A 66 -11.34 -1.06 -6.91
CA LEU A 66 -12.64 -0.66 -7.48
C LEU A 66 -12.55 -0.37 -8.99
N MET A 67 -11.54 0.39 -9.42
CA MET A 67 -11.34 0.67 -10.85
C MET A 67 -10.97 -0.59 -11.63
N ALA A 68 -10.21 -1.51 -11.04
CA ALA A 68 -9.87 -2.80 -11.62
C ALA A 68 -11.13 -3.63 -11.93
N VAL A 69 -12.06 -3.70 -10.99
CA VAL A 69 -13.33 -4.41 -11.16
C VAL A 69 -14.25 -3.71 -12.17
N TYR A 70 -14.41 -2.40 -12.07
CA TYR A 70 -15.27 -1.63 -12.96
C TYR A 70 -14.83 -1.72 -14.43
N PHE A 71 -13.52 -1.62 -14.70
CA PHE A 71 -12.98 -1.55 -16.05
C PHE A 71 -12.34 -2.85 -16.54
N ASP A 72 -12.47 -3.94 -15.76
CA ASP A 72 -11.89 -5.26 -16.06
C ASP A 72 -10.38 -5.18 -16.35
N LYS A 73 -9.64 -4.69 -15.37
CA LYS A 73 -8.18 -4.51 -15.41
C LYS A 73 -7.51 -5.20 -14.23
N GLN A 74 -6.20 -5.38 -14.33
CA GLN A 74 -5.39 -5.88 -13.23
C GLN A 74 -5.11 -4.78 -12.20
N ALA A 75 -5.05 -5.16 -10.93
CA ALA A 75 -4.48 -4.31 -9.88
C ALA A 75 -3.55 -5.07 -8.93
N THR A 76 -2.53 -4.36 -8.46
CA THR A 76 -1.72 -4.78 -7.31
C THR A 76 -1.84 -3.72 -6.23
N VAL A 77 -2.36 -4.08 -5.07
CA VAL A 77 -2.74 -3.14 -4.02
C VAL A 77 -2.10 -3.50 -2.68
N PHE A 78 -1.93 -2.49 -1.83
CA PHE A 78 -1.19 -2.61 -0.58
C PHE A 78 -2.03 -2.11 0.60
N ASP A 79 -2.20 -2.91 1.64
CA ASP A 79 -3.04 -2.61 2.81
C ASP A 79 -4.36 -1.93 2.40
N GLU A 80 -5.07 -2.54 1.45
CA GLU A 80 -6.16 -1.84 0.77
C GLU A 80 -7.36 -1.62 1.71
N ALA A 81 -8.05 -0.52 1.45
CA ALA A 81 -9.31 -0.22 2.09
C ALA A 81 -10.44 -1.10 1.53
N PRO A 82 -11.37 -1.59 2.38
CA PRO A 82 -12.40 -2.54 1.94
C PRO A 82 -13.53 -1.87 1.14
N PHE A 83 -13.44 -1.96 -0.18
CA PHE A 83 -14.35 -1.30 -1.12
C PHE A 83 -15.41 -2.24 -1.74
N GLN A 84 -15.52 -3.51 -1.31
CA GLN A 84 -16.46 -4.45 -1.94
C GLN A 84 -17.92 -3.99 -1.81
N VAL A 85 -18.30 -3.43 -0.65
CA VAL A 85 -19.65 -2.87 -0.44
C VAL A 85 -19.94 -1.75 -1.45
N ALA A 86 -18.96 -0.92 -1.79
CA ALA A 86 -19.14 0.12 -2.80
C ALA A 86 -19.33 -0.46 -4.20
N ALA A 87 -18.59 -1.51 -4.56
CA ALA A 87 -18.73 -2.20 -5.84
C ALA A 87 -20.10 -2.89 -5.99
N LEU A 88 -20.64 -3.43 -4.90
CA LEU A 88 -21.93 -4.12 -4.86
C LEU A 88 -23.15 -3.20 -4.72
N ASN A 89 -22.96 -1.92 -4.39
CA ASN A 89 -24.08 -1.02 -4.12
C ASN A 89 -24.56 -0.32 -5.41
N PRO A 90 -25.82 -0.56 -5.86
CA PRO A 90 -26.38 0.10 -7.03
C PRO A 90 -26.35 1.64 -6.95
N LEU A 91 -26.50 2.22 -5.75
CA LEU A 91 -26.41 3.67 -5.59
C LEU A 91 -25.04 4.21 -6.00
N VAL A 92 -23.96 3.45 -5.78
CA VAL A 92 -22.60 3.82 -6.18
C VAL A 92 -22.41 3.56 -7.66
N THR A 93 -22.74 2.36 -8.13
CA THR A 93 -22.49 1.96 -9.52
C THR A 93 -23.29 2.81 -10.50
N ASP A 94 -24.56 3.09 -10.21
CA ASP A 94 -25.42 3.92 -11.04
C ASP A 94 -24.95 5.38 -11.03
N ALA A 95 -24.48 5.89 -9.88
CA ALA A 95 -23.91 7.23 -9.81
C ALA A 95 -22.65 7.34 -10.69
N VAL A 96 -21.79 6.32 -10.71
CA VAL A 96 -20.63 6.27 -11.61
C VAL A 96 -21.07 6.20 -13.08
N GLY A 97 -22.09 5.40 -13.41
CA GLY A 97 -22.66 5.35 -14.76
C GLY A 97 -23.21 6.70 -15.23
N VAL A 98 -24.03 7.36 -14.42
CA VAL A 98 -24.54 8.70 -14.71
C VAL A 98 -23.41 9.70 -14.88
N TYR A 99 -22.39 9.64 -14.01
CA TYR A 99 -21.22 10.50 -14.09
C TYR A 99 -20.45 10.30 -15.41
N MET A 100 -20.19 9.05 -15.81
CA MET A 100 -19.53 8.71 -17.06
C MET A 100 -20.31 9.21 -18.29
N ILE A 101 -21.63 9.02 -18.31
CA ILE A 101 -22.50 9.52 -19.37
C ILE A 101 -22.41 11.05 -19.48
N ALA A 102 -22.49 11.76 -18.34
CA ALA A 102 -22.40 13.23 -18.31
C ALA A 102 -21.05 13.76 -18.82
N LYS A 103 -19.97 12.99 -18.64
CA LYS A 103 -18.62 13.29 -19.13
C LYS A 103 -18.37 12.85 -20.58
N GLY A 104 -19.29 12.09 -21.18
CA GLY A 104 -19.09 11.48 -22.50
C GLY A 104 -18.07 10.33 -22.49
N TYR A 105 -17.84 9.71 -21.34
CA TYR A 105 -16.93 8.57 -21.20
C TYR A 105 -17.60 7.27 -21.65
N VAL A 106 -16.87 6.45 -22.40
CA VAL A 106 -17.35 5.17 -22.93
C VAL A 106 -16.35 4.07 -22.63
N ASP A 107 -16.82 3.01 -21.98
CA ASP A 107 -16.03 1.81 -21.69
C ASP A 107 -16.96 0.58 -21.68
N GLY A 108 -16.66 -0.39 -22.55
CA GLY A 108 -17.48 -1.60 -22.70
C GLY A 108 -17.46 -2.47 -21.44
N SER A 109 -16.32 -2.58 -20.76
CA SER A 109 -16.20 -3.38 -19.55
C SER A 109 -17.05 -2.83 -18.42
N PHE A 110 -17.18 -1.50 -18.32
CA PHE A 110 -18.06 -0.87 -17.34
C PHE A 110 -19.54 -0.97 -17.73
N ALA A 111 -19.87 -0.89 -19.02
CA ALA A 111 -21.24 -1.16 -19.50
C ALA A 111 -21.68 -2.59 -19.15
N ASP A 112 -20.80 -3.58 -19.38
CA ASP A 112 -21.05 -4.97 -18.97
C ASP A 112 -21.22 -5.09 -17.45
N TYR A 113 -20.40 -4.37 -16.68
CA TYR A 113 -20.51 -4.31 -15.22
C TYR A 113 -21.90 -3.83 -14.76
N LEU A 114 -22.39 -2.71 -15.32
CA LEU A 114 -23.73 -2.19 -15.02
C LEU A 114 -24.84 -3.16 -15.43
N LEU A 115 -24.75 -3.75 -16.63
CA LEU A 115 -25.74 -4.71 -17.12
C LEU A 115 -25.79 -5.99 -16.28
N SER A 116 -24.66 -6.36 -15.66
CA SER A 116 -24.58 -7.49 -14.73
C SER A 116 -25.21 -7.20 -13.35
N ALA A 117 -25.70 -5.97 -13.12
CA ALA A 117 -26.14 -5.48 -11.80
C ALA A 117 -25.08 -5.72 -10.71
N GLY A 118 -23.80 -5.49 -11.04
CA GLY A 118 -22.67 -5.66 -10.13
C GLY A 118 -22.21 -7.10 -9.92
N THR A 119 -22.90 -8.13 -10.46
CA THR A 119 -22.52 -9.54 -10.25
C THR A 119 -21.14 -9.89 -10.82
N LEU A 120 -20.65 -9.13 -11.80
CA LEU A 120 -19.29 -9.28 -12.33
C LEU A 120 -18.19 -8.99 -11.30
N VAL A 121 -18.51 -8.35 -10.16
CA VAL A 121 -17.54 -8.17 -9.06
C VAL A 121 -16.91 -9.50 -8.62
N LEU A 122 -17.73 -10.55 -8.48
CA LEU A 122 -17.31 -11.87 -7.98
C LEU A 122 -16.34 -12.58 -8.94
N THR A 123 -16.36 -12.20 -10.21
CA THR A 123 -15.42 -12.72 -11.20
C THR A 123 -14.22 -11.82 -11.40
N ARG A 124 -14.40 -10.50 -11.30
CA ARG A 124 -13.36 -9.52 -11.60
C ARG A 124 -12.49 -9.17 -10.40
N GLU A 125 -12.91 -9.48 -9.17
CA GLU A 125 -12.03 -9.42 -8.00
C GLU A 125 -10.80 -10.34 -8.18
N ALA A 126 -10.92 -11.40 -8.98
CA ALA A 126 -9.80 -12.26 -9.41
C ALA A 126 -8.64 -11.49 -10.08
N ASN A 127 -8.90 -10.30 -10.63
CA ASN A 127 -7.89 -9.45 -11.25
C ASN A 127 -7.04 -8.66 -10.23
N VAL A 128 -7.39 -8.71 -8.95
CA VAL A 128 -6.75 -7.93 -7.88
C VAL A 128 -5.87 -8.83 -7.02
N THR A 129 -4.60 -8.44 -6.93
CA THR A 129 -3.62 -9.00 -5.99
C THR A 129 -3.39 -8.02 -4.85
N HIS A 130 -3.58 -8.47 -3.62
CA HIS A 130 -3.42 -7.66 -2.42
C HIS A 130 -2.26 -8.16 -1.57
N TYR A 131 -1.43 -7.22 -1.12
CA TYR A 131 -0.40 -7.45 -0.11
C TYR A 131 -0.74 -6.63 1.13
N TYR A 132 -0.73 -7.25 2.32
CA TYR A 132 -0.97 -6.50 3.55
C TYR A 132 -0.06 -6.90 4.70
N VAL A 133 0.18 -5.97 5.62
CA VAL A 133 0.92 -6.19 6.86
C VAL A 133 -0.01 -6.75 7.93
N GLU A 134 0.41 -7.80 8.62
CA GLU A 134 -0.39 -8.39 9.70
C GLU A 134 -0.68 -7.37 10.82
N GLY A 135 -1.96 -7.14 11.12
CA GLY A 135 -2.40 -6.29 12.22
C GLY A 135 -2.27 -4.79 11.99
N GLU A 136 -2.08 -4.35 10.74
CA GLU A 136 -2.12 -2.91 10.41
C GLU A 136 -3.53 -2.30 10.58
N ALA A 137 -3.61 -0.96 10.56
CA ALA A 137 -4.80 -0.17 10.88
C ALA A 137 -6.09 -0.60 10.16
N LEU A 138 -6.02 -0.99 8.89
CA LEU A 138 -7.15 -1.44 8.09
C LEU A 138 -7.46 -2.94 8.27
N ASN A 139 -6.63 -3.70 8.99
CA ASN A 139 -6.94 -5.09 9.29
C ASN A 139 -8.23 -5.24 10.13
N TYR A 140 -8.51 -4.30 11.04
CA TYR A 140 -9.77 -4.26 11.78
C TYR A 140 -11.02 -4.07 10.89
N PRO A 141 -11.13 -3.00 10.08
CA PRO A 141 -12.28 -2.82 9.20
C PRO A 141 -12.41 -3.94 8.17
N ARG A 142 -11.32 -4.59 7.74
CA ARG A 142 -11.36 -5.78 6.87
C ARG A 142 -12.00 -7.02 7.51
N TYR A 143 -12.21 -7.06 8.83
CA TYR A 143 -13.05 -8.09 9.46
C TYR A 143 -14.55 -7.85 9.27
N SER A 144 -14.95 -6.60 9.06
CA SER A 144 -16.36 -6.19 8.98
C SER A 144 -16.82 -5.96 7.54
N PHE A 145 -15.88 -5.65 6.65
CA PHE A 145 -16.13 -5.33 5.26
C PHE A 145 -15.07 -5.98 4.39
N ASP A 146 -15.51 -6.65 3.33
CA ASP A 146 -14.60 -7.33 2.42
C ASP A 146 -13.89 -6.35 1.48
N THR A 147 -12.67 -6.72 1.10
CA THR A 147 -11.92 -6.09 0.01
C THR A 147 -12.34 -6.66 -1.34
N LEU A 148 -11.87 -6.04 -2.42
CA LEU A 148 -12.05 -6.53 -3.79
C LEU A 148 -10.79 -7.30 -4.18
N VAL A 149 -10.72 -8.58 -3.84
CA VAL A 149 -9.48 -9.34 -3.94
C VAL A 149 -9.63 -10.75 -4.48
N GLY A 150 -8.69 -11.14 -5.34
CA GLY A 150 -8.60 -12.48 -5.92
C GLY A 150 -7.46 -13.30 -5.31
N THR A 151 -6.37 -12.65 -4.92
CA THR A 151 -5.22 -13.30 -4.28
C THR A 151 -4.64 -12.38 -3.22
N GLU A 152 -4.42 -12.93 -2.02
CA GLU A 152 -3.86 -12.22 -0.88
C GLU A 152 -2.52 -12.78 -0.43
N TYR A 153 -1.63 -11.86 -0.05
CA TYR A 153 -0.35 -12.15 0.58
C TYR A 153 -0.22 -11.34 1.86
N VAL A 154 0.13 -12.02 2.95
CA VAL A 154 0.30 -11.39 4.26
C VAL A 154 1.76 -11.36 4.67
N PHE A 155 2.23 -10.19 5.11
CA PHE A 155 3.50 -10.03 5.80
C PHE A 155 3.28 -10.17 7.30
N LEU A 156 3.55 -11.38 7.81
CA LEU A 156 3.44 -11.68 9.25
C LEU A 156 4.43 -10.86 10.07
N MET A 157 3.98 -10.28 11.17
CA MET A 157 4.76 -9.41 12.03
C MET A 157 5.44 -10.15 13.19
N GLY A 158 5.08 -11.43 13.41
CA GLY A 158 5.70 -12.26 14.43
C GLY A 158 5.54 -11.66 15.82
N SER A 159 6.63 -11.49 16.56
CA SER A 159 6.58 -10.92 17.91
C SER A 159 6.50 -9.39 17.95
N SER A 160 6.30 -8.70 16.82
CA SER A 160 6.31 -7.24 16.80
C SER A 160 5.24 -6.62 17.69
N THR A 161 5.64 -5.60 18.44
CA THR A 161 4.80 -4.80 19.35
C THR A 161 4.28 -3.52 18.71
N ALA A 162 4.64 -3.24 17.45
CA ALA A 162 4.24 -2.04 16.74
C ALA A 162 2.73 -1.87 16.69
N ASP A 163 2.27 -0.64 16.84
CA ASP A 163 0.84 -0.35 16.81
C ASP A 163 0.28 -0.44 15.38
N PRO A 164 -1.04 -0.61 15.21
CA PRO A 164 -1.63 -0.78 13.89
C PRO A 164 -1.36 0.37 12.91
N VAL A 165 -1.20 1.61 13.39
CA VAL A 165 -0.94 2.78 12.55
C VAL A 165 0.50 2.75 12.05
N GLU A 166 1.46 2.43 12.91
CA GLU A 166 2.87 2.25 12.51
C GLU A 166 3.01 1.16 11.43
N ARG A 167 2.28 0.06 11.58
CA ARG A 167 2.28 -1.04 10.60
C ARG A 167 1.71 -0.64 9.24
N HIS A 168 0.86 0.39 9.17
CA HIS A 168 0.22 0.88 7.95
C HIS A 168 1.13 1.82 7.14
N SER A 169 2.38 1.41 6.92
CA SER A 169 3.44 2.21 6.32
C SER A 169 3.88 1.65 4.97
N MET A 170 3.82 2.48 3.93
CA MET A 170 4.35 2.11 2.61
C MET A 170 5.86 1.84 2.63
N ALA A 171 6.62 2.49 3.51
CA ALA A 171 8.04 2.21 3.64
C ALA A 171 8.26 0.81 4.24
N LEU A 172 7.49 0.45 5.28
CA LEU A 172 7.53 -0.90 5.86
C LEU A 172 7.13 -1.96 4.85
N MET A 173 6.00 -1.76 4.17
CA MET A 173 5.52 -2.62 3.09
C MET A 173 6.58 -2.85 2.01
N THR A 174 7.18 -1.76 1.52
CA THR A 174 8.22 -1.83 0.48
C THR A 174 9.44 -2.62 0.95
N ALA A 175 9.89 -2.40 2.19
CA ALA A 175 11.05 -3.10 2.74
C ALA A 175 10.80 -4.60 2.89
N MET A 176 9.61 -5.00 3.37
CA MET A 176 9.23 -6.41 3.51
C MET A 176 9.02 -7.11 2.16
N GLN A 177 8.41 -6.41 1.20
CA GLN A 177 8.26 -6.91 -0.17
C GLN A 177 9.62 -7.11 -0.86
N TYR A 178 10.56 -6.20 -0.61
CA TYR A 178 11.89 -6.25 -1.21
C TYR A 178 12.79 -7.33 -0.60
N SER A 179 12.84 -7.42 0.73
CA SER A 179 13.80 -8.26 1.45
C SER A 179 13.11 -9.22 2.41
N SER A 180 13.07 -10.50 2.02
CA SER A 180 12.64 -11.59 2.91
C SER A 180 13.53 -11.70 4.15
N ALA A 181 14.81 -11.37 4.03
CA ALA A 181 15.74 -11.31 5.16
C ALA A 181 15.36 -10.23 6.17
N PHE A 182 14.91 -9.06 5.70
CA PHE A 182 14.42 -7.98 6.56
C PHE A 182 13.12 -8.40 7.25
N HIS A 183 12.21 -9.03 6.50
CA HIS A 183 10.98 -9.61 7.05
C HIS A 183 11.27 -10.66 8.14
N ASP A 184 12.27 -11.52 7.95
CA ASP A 184 12.69 -12.50 8.96
C ASP A 184 13.23 -11.87 10.25
N VAL A 185 13.88 -10.72 10.15
CA VAL A 185 14.38 -9.96 11.31
C VAL A 185 13.22 -9.33 12.08
N ILE A 186 12.25 -8.70 11.40
CA ILE A 186 11.07 -8.09 12.04
C ILE A 186 10.34 -9.10 12.92
N LYS A 187 10.14 -10.33 12.42
CA LYS A 187 9.45 -11.39 13.17
C LYS A 187 10.15 -11.79 14.48
N LYS A 188 11.44 -11.48 14.63
CA LYS A 188 12.29 -11.88 15.76
C LYS A 188 12.60 -10.73 16.74
N LEU A 189 12.49 -9.47 16.29
CA LEU A 189 12.84 -8.30 17.08
C LEU A 189 11.57 -7.49 17.38
N PRO A 190 10.91 -7.71 18.54
CA PRO A 190 9.61 -7.14 18.88
C PRO A 190 9.47 -5.64 18.62
N ASP A 191 10.45 -4.86 19.09
CA ASP A 191 10.37 -3.40 19.10
C ASP A 191 11.00 -2.74 17.87
N LEU A 192 11.51 -3.53 16.89
CA LEU A 192 12.23 -2.97 15.74
C LEU A 192 11.35 -2.03 14.92
N VAL A 193 10.12 -2.45 14.61
CA VAL A 193 9.21 -1.67 13.76
C VAL A 193 8.79 -0.37 14.45
N THR A 194 8.42 -0.43 15.74
CA THR A 194 8.17 0.76 16.56
C THR A 194 9.38 1.68 16.59
N GLN A 195 10.59 1.16 16.77
CA GLN A 195 11.78 2.01 16.74
C GLN A 195 11.98 2.71 15.39
N LEU A 196 11.73 2.01 14.28
CA LEU A 196 11.89 2.54 12.93
C LEU A 196 10.81 3.54 12.53
N LEU A 197 9.60 3.44 13.09
CA LEU A 197 8.41 4.16 12.61
C LEU A 197 7.76 5.09 13.65
N ASP A 198 8.08 4.97 14.93
CA ASP A 198 7.59 5.88 15.97
C ASP A 198 8.27 7.25 15.83
N ASP A 199 7.48 8.26 15.51
CA ASP A 199 7.92 9.64 15.30
C ASP A 199 8.37 10.34 16.60
N LYS A 200 8.08 9.76 17.76
CA LYS A 200 8.58 10.19 19.07
C LYS A 200 9.98 9.65 19.37
N ASN A 201 10.43 8.65 18.62
CA ASN A 201 11.71 7.98 18.81
C ASN A 201 12.78 8.44 17.82
N LEU A 202 13.98 7.87 17.95
CA LEU A 202 15.19 8.35 17.27
C LEU A 202 15.12 8.29 15.75
N TYR A 203 14.42 7.30 15.17
CA TYR A 203 14.62 6.94 13.76
C TYR A 203 13.53 7.42 12.79
N ALA A 204 12.29 7.65 13.24
CA ALA A 204 11.25 8.23 12.37
C ALA A 204 11.16 9.73 12.55
N ALA A 205 10.86 10.46 11.48
CA ALA A 205 10.62 11.89 11.53
C ALA A 205 9.14 12.16 11.87
N ASP A 206 8.88 13.13 12.76
CA ASP A 206 7.53 13.71 12.89
C ASP A 206 7.15 14.29 11.53
N ALA A 207 5.90 14.09 11.11
CA ALA A 207 5.40 14.61 9.83
C ALA A 207 5.53 16.15 9.71
N ARG A 208 5.75 16.85 10.82
CA ARG A 208 5.98 18.30 10.92
C ARG A 208 7.46 18.68 10.98
N ASP A 209 8.37 17.72 11.09
CA ASP A 209 9.81 17.94 11.09
C ASP A 209 10.35 17.77 9.67
N GLU A 210 10.49 18.88 8.96
CA GLU A 210 11.03 18.91 7.60
C GLU A 210 12.54 18.59 7.51
N ILE A 211 13.22 18.49 8.66
CA ILE A 211 14.68 18.35 8.73
C ILE A 211 15.07 16.90 9.00
N LYS A 212 14.31 16.19 9.84
CA LYS A 212 14.61 14.79 10.20
C LYS A 212 14.24 13.86 9.04
N GLU A 213 15.18 13.03 8.61
CA GLU A 213 14.93 11.98 7.62
C GLU A 213 14.55 10.68 8.34
N ASP A 214 13.40 10.10 7.98
CA ASP A 214 12.97 8.77 8.41
C ASP A 214 14.01 7.73 7.97
N LEU A 215 14.58 7.00 8.93
CA LEU A 215 15.64 6.02 8.68
C LEU A 215 15.20 4.96 7.67
N LEU A 216 13.99 4.41 7.78
CA LEU A 216 13.54 3.37 6.87
C LEU A 216 13.42 3.91 5.44
N ARG A 217 12.94 5.15 5.28
CA ARG A 217 12.94 5.83 3.97
C ARG A 217 14.35 6.05 3.45
N LYS A 218 15.29 6.47 4.31
CA LYS A 218 16.70 6.62 3.95
C LYS A 218 17.29 5.30 3.46
N LEU A 219 17.07 4.22 4.22
CA LEU A 219 17.51 2.87 3.86
C LEU A 219 16.98 2.46 2.48
N LEU A 220 15.69 2.69 2.20
CA LEU A 220 15.08 2.37 0.91
C LEU A 220 15.61 3.24 -0.23
N ARG A 221 15.78 4.55 -0.01
CA ARG A 221 16.36 5.46 -1.01
C ARG A 221 17.76 5.02 -1.39
N HIS A 222 18.59 4.64 -0.41
CA HIS A 222 19.93 4.11 -0.68
C HIS A 222 19.91 2.68 -1.22
N GLN A 223 18.88 1.87 -0.91
CA GLN A 223 18.71 0.55 -1.52
C GLN A 223 18.47 0.65 -3.02
N PHE A 224 17.64 1.58 -3.47
CA PHE A 224 17.25 1.71 -4.88
C PHE A 224 18.00 2.80 -5.66
N GLY A 225 18.66 3.71 -4.96
CA GLY A 225 19.19 4.93 -5.54
C GLY A 225 18.11 5.95 -5.87
N VAL A 226 18.52 7.20 -6.08
CA VAL A 226 17.63 8.29 -6.45
C VAL A 226 18.21 8.97 -7.69
N THR A 227 17.49 8.85 -8.81
CA THR A 227 17.90 9.42 -10.09
C THR A 227 18.23 10.91 -9.95
N GLY A 228 19.41 11.31 -10.43
CA GLY A 228 19.89 12.69 -10.32
C GLY A 228 20.43 13.09 -8.95
N SER A 229 20.46 12.17 -7.97
CA SER A 229 20.99 12.42 -6.62
C SER A 229 22.12 11.46 -6.27
N PHE A 230 21.87 10.16 -6.13
CA PHE A 230 22.89 9.16 -5.79
C PHE A 230 22.53 7.76 -6.33
N ALA A 231 23.54 6.94 -6.58
CA ALA A 231 23.37 5.56 -7.00
C ALA A 231 22.91 4.67 -5.85
N ALA A 232 22.27 3.54 -6.19
CA ALA A 232 21.97 2.49 -5.22
C ALA A 232 23.25 1.97 -4.57
N ASP A 233 23.23 1.77 -3.26
CA ASP A 233 24.36 1.24 -2.49
C ASP A 233 24.00 0.04 -1.61
N ALA A 234 22.77 -0.48 -1.65
CA ALA A 234 22.33 -1.65 -0.88
C ALA A 234 22.30 -1.46 0.66
N MET A 235 21.91 -0.27 1.13
CA MET A 235 21.89 0.06 2.56
C MET A 235 20.89 -0.79 3.38
N LEU A 236 19.71 -1.10 2.85
CA LEU A 236 18.74 -1.95 3.56
C LEU A 236 19.30 -3.36 3.76
N ASP A 237 20.02 -3.90 2.78
CA ASP A 237 20.64 -5.23 2.88
C ASP A 237 21.74 -5.27 3.95
N ARG A 238 22.59 -4.24 4.02
CA ARG A 238 23.61 -4.12 5.08
C ARG A 238 22.97 -3.98 6.46
N PHE A 239 21.99 -3.09 6.59
CA PHE A 239 21.25 -2.89 7.84
C PHE A 239 20.61 -4.19 8.31
N THR A 240 19.95 -4.91 7.39
CA THR A 240 19.36 -6.23 7.66
C THR A 240 20.40 -7.24 8.13
N SER A 241 21.56 -7.29 7.48
CA SER A 241 22.65 -8.20 7.85
C SER A 241 23.18 -7.93 9.26
N ASP A 242 23.23 -6.66 9.68
CA ASP A 242 23.63 -6.31 11.04
C ASP A 242 22.55 -6.67 12.07
N LEU A 243 21.27 -6.45 11.75
CA LEU A 243 20.18 -6.89 12.62
C LEU A 243 20.08 -8.41 12.74
N GLN A 244 20.42 -9.17 11.70
CA GLN A 244 20.49 -10.63 11.78
C GLN A 244 21.52 -11.11 12.81
N LYS A 245 22.65 -10.39 12.98
CA LYS A 245 23.63 -10.69 14.03
C LYS A 245 23.05 -10.42 15.42
N VAL A 246 22.25 -9.36 15.56
CA VAL A 246 21.54 -9.04 16.80
C VAL A 246 20.49 -10.09 17.15
N ALA A 247 19.79 -10.62 16.15
CA ALA A 247 18.67 -11.55 16.32
C ALA A 247 19.08 -13.02 16.58
N GLN A 248 20.38 -13.35 16.64
CA GLN A 248 20.84 -14.74 16.61
C GLN A 248 20.83 -15.51 17.95
N ASP A 249 20.77 -14.89 19.14
CA ASP A 249 20.53 -15.60 20.41
C ASP A 249 20.29 -14.62 21.58
N GLY A 250 19.11 -14.65 22.22
CA GLY A 250 18.87 -14.02 23.55
C GLY A 250 18.89 -12.48 23.64
N GLY A 251 19.07 -11.78 22.52
CA GLY A 251 19.15 -10.31 22.51
C GLY A 251 20.51 -9.77 22.98
N PHE A 252 20.66 -8.44 22.90
CA PHE A 252 21.90 -7.73 23.21
C PHE A 252 22.45 -8.07 24.59
N THR A 253 23.52 -8.87 24.66
CA THR A 253 24.39 -8.88 25.84
C THR A 253 25.41 -7.74 25.68
N LEU A 254 25.39 -6.79 26.63
CA LEU A 254 26.29 -5.61 26.69
C LEU A 254 27.79 -5.96 26.74
N THR A 255 28.15 -7.25 26.73
CA THR A 255 29.52 -7.75 26.67
C THR A 255 30.05 -7.89 25.25
N ASN A 256 29.21 -7.70 24.22
CA ASN A 256 29.62 -7.86 22.84
C ASN A 256 30.34 -6.62 22.30
N THR A 257 31.66 -6.72 22.17
CA THR A 257 32.57 -5.65 21.70
C THR A 257 32.24 -5.16 20.28
N HIS A 258 31.44 -5.93 19.51
CA HIS A 258 30.98 -5.53 18.19
C HIS A 258 29.93 -4.40 18.24
N ILE A 259 29.18 -4.25 19.35
CA ILE A 259 28.13 -3.22 19.50
C ILE A 259 28.70 -1.81 19.51
N THR A 260 29.89 -1.62 20.11
CA THR A 260 30.56 -0.30 20.16
C THR A 260 30.93 0.20 18.76
N ASN A 261 31.08 -0.70 17.78
CA ASN A 261 31.41 -0.34 16.40
C ASN A 261 30.17 -0.15 15.52
N THR A 262 29.03 -0.78 15.84
CA THR A 262 27.81 -0.72 15.01
C THR A 262 27.05 0.60 15.16
N LEU A 263 27.12 1.26 16.33
CA LEU A 263 26.38 2.51 16.59
C LEU A 263 27.11 3.80 16.13
N VAL A 264 28.31 3.67 15.56
CA VAL A 264 29.15 4.82 15.16
C VAL A 264 29.16 5.03 13.64
N ALA A 265 28.49 4.18 12.87
CA ALA A 265 28.57 4.17 11.39
C ALA A 265 27.27 4.55 10.67
N PHE A 266 26.51 5.52 11.20
CA PHE A 266 25.38 6.16 10.50
C PHE A 266 25.63 7.64 10.26
#